data_AF-A0A7J9FXR8-F1
#
_entry.id   AF-A0A7J9FXR8-F1
#
_cell.length_a   1.000
_cell.length_b   1.000
_cell.length_c   1.000
_cell.angle_alpha   90.00
_cell.angle_beta   90.00
_cell.angle_gamma   90.00
#
_symmetry.space_group_name_H-M   'P 1'
#
loop_
_entity.id
_entity.type
_entity.pdbx_description
1 polymer ?
#
loop_
_entity_poly.entity_id
_entity_poly.type
_entity_poly.pdbx_seq_one_letter_code
_entity_poly.pdbx_strand_id
1 'polypeptide(L)' 'MSIASLNFKNISRQTTTRNVLMYYAKERDYVKELLTKAYGLICLTSDNWNSEHANDEYICITAHWVDKD' A
#
# COMPACT_ATOMS: atom_id res chain seq x y z
N MET A 1 6.60 -3.85 -28.20
CA MET A 1 7.26 -4.52 -27.05
C MET A 1 7.75 -5.87 -27.53
N SER A 2 9.07 -6.05 -27.65
CA SER A 2 9.67 -7.36 -27.95
C SER A 2 9.53 -8.26 -26.73
N ILE A 3 9.08 -9.50 -26.90
CA ILE A 3 8.92 -10.46 -25.82
C ILE A 3 10.30 -11.07 -25.54
N ALA A 4 10.85 -10.86 -24.34
CA ALA A 4 12.20 -11.35 -23.99
C ALA A 4 12.31 -12.89 -23.99
N SER A 5 11.18 -13.60 -23.86
CA SER A 5 11.11 -15.06 -23.92
C SER A 5 9.74 -15.50 -24.44
N LEU A 6 9.71 -16.42 -25.41
CA LEU A 6 8.45 -16.98 -25.95
C LEU A 6 7.63 -17.74 -24.89
N ASN A 7 8.27 -18.24 -23.83
CA ASN A 7 7.59 -18.98 -22.77
C ASN A 7 7.01 -18.06 -21.69
N PHE A 8 7.34 -16.77 -21.70
CA PHE A 8 6.84 -15.82 -20.72
C PHE A 8 5.48 -15.28 -21.14
N LYS A 9 4.44 -15.64 -20.37
CA LYS A 9 3.10 -15.06 -20.53
C LYS A 9 3.08 -13.69 -19.86
N ASN A 10 3.07 -12.63 -20.67
CA ASN A 10 2.91 -11.27 -20.16
C ASN A 10 1.59 -11.13 -19.39
N ILE A 11 1.66 -10.50 -18.22
CA ILE A 11 0.48 -10.11 -17.46
C ILE A 11 -0.01 -8.77 -18.02
N SER A 12 -1.30 -8.68 -18.34
CA SER A 12 -1.88 -7.43 -18.82
C SER A 12 -1.95 -6.39 -17.70
N ARG A 13 -1.93 -5.10 -18.07
CA ARG A 13 -2.12 -4.00 -17.11
C ARG A 13 -3.39 -4.20 -16.28
N GLN A 14 -4.48 -4.64 -16.89
CA GLN A 14 -5.76 -4.90 -16.23
C GLN A 14 -5.62 -5.99 -15.16
N THR A 15 -4.96 -7.10 -15.49
CA THR A 15 -4.72 -8.20 -14.54
C THR A 15 -3.83 -7.72 -13.39
N THR A 16 -2.77 -6.97 -13.68
CA THR A 16 -1.90 -6.39 -12.65
C THR A 16 -2.66 -5.46 -11.72
N THR A 17 -3.44 -4.51 -12.25
CA THR A 17 -4.24 -3.57 -11.44
C THR A 17 -5.23 -4.32 -10.54
N ARG A 18 -5.94 -5.32 -11.08
CA ARG A 18 -6.87 -6.15 -10.30
C ARG A 18 -6.14 -6.88 -9.17
N ASN A 19 -5.00 -7.48 -9.46
CA ASN A 19 -4.24 -8.26 -8.48
C ASN A 19 -3.69 -7.36 -7.37
N VAL A 20 -3.18 -6.16 -7.70
CA VAL A 20 -2.68 -5.18 -6.72
C VAL A 20 -3.81 -4.72 -5.80
N LEU A 21 -4.98 -4.38 -6.34
CA LEU A 21 -6.13 -3.96 -5.53
C LEU A 21 -6.65 -5.08 -4.62
N MET A 22 -6.69 -6.32 -5.12
CA MET A 22 -7.06 -7.48 -4.31
C MET A 22 -6.09 -7.71 -3.15
N TYR A 23 -4.78 -7.63 -3.43
CA TYR A 23 -3.76 -7.77 -2.40
C TYR A 23 -3.85 -6.65 -1.36
N TYR A 24 -3.98 -5.41 -1.81
CA TYR A 24 -4.21 -4.26 -0.92
C TYR A 24 -5.43 -4.47 -0.02
N ALA A 25 -6.58 -4.88 -0.56
CA ALA A 25 -7.79 -5.07 0.24
C ALA A 25 -7.59 -6.13 1.34
N LYS A 26 -6.94 -7.25 0.99
CA LYS A 26 -6.62 -8.32 1.94
C LYS A 26 -5.70 -7.82 3.06
N GLU A 27 -4.58 -7.20 2.72
CA GLU A 27 -3.60 -6.72 3.70
C GLU A 27 -4.18 -5.58 4.56
N ARG A 28 -4.98 -4.69 3.98
CA ARG A 28 -5.70 -3.64 4.71
C ARG A 28 -6.59 -4.23 5.80
N ASP A 29 -7.36 -5.25 5.47
CA ASP A 29 -8.30 -5.85 6.42
C ASP A 29 -7.56 -6.62 7.53
N TYR A 30 -6.45 -7.26 7.19
CA TYR A 30 -5.53 -7.85 8.17
C TYR A 30 -4.92 -6.81 9.12
N VAL A 31 -4.36 -5.71 8.59
CA VAL A 31 -3.79 -4.63 9.40
C VAL A 31 -4.83 -4.00 10.31
N LYS A 32 -6.08 -3.81 9.84
CA LYS A 32 -7.18 -3.32 10.69
C LYS A 32 -7.40 -4.24 11.90
N GLU A 33 -7.37 -5.55 11.69
CA GLU A 33 -7.52 -6.53 12.77
C GLU A 33 -6.34 -6.52 13.75
N LEU A 34 -5.12 -6.23 13.28
CA LEU A 34 -3.97 -6.03 14.16
C LEU A 34 -4.13 -4.75 15.00
N LEU A 35 -4.51 -3.65 14.37
CA LEU A 35 -4.68 -2.37 15.05
C LEU A 35 -5.82 -2.40 16.09
N THR A 36 -6.88 -3.18 15.87
CA THR A 36 -7.91 -3.37 16.90
C THR A 36 -7.39 -4.10 18.15
N LYS A 37 -6.24 -4.77 18.07
CA LYS A 37 -5.58 -5.47 19.18
C LYS A 37 -4.51 -4.62 19.87
N ALA A 38 -4.06 -3.52 19.27
CA ALA A 38 -3.00 -2.63 19.75
C ALA A 38 -3.54 -1.45 20.59
N TYR A 39 -4.34 -1.73 21.61
CA TYR A 39 -5.00 -0.70 22.43
C TYR A 39 -4.01 0.27 23.10
N GLY A 40 -4.03 1.54 22.68
CA GLY A 40 -3.18 2.59 23.24
C GLY A 40 -1.69 2.50 22.85
N LEU A 41 -1.33 1.56 21.97
CA LEU A 41 0.04 1.31 21.52
C LEU A 41 0.20 1.65 20.03
N ILE A 42 -0.49 2.69 19.57
CA ILE A 42 -0.46 3.15 18.18
C ILE A 42 -0.02 4.61 18.17
N CYS A 43 0.99 4.92 17.37
CA CYS A 43 1.44 6.28 17.04
C CYS A 43 1.19 6.55 15.57
N LEU A 44 0.73 7.76 15.25
CA LEU A 44 0.54 8.21 13.87
C LEU A 44 1.55 9.33 13.57
N THR A 45 2.29 9.19 12.47
CA THR A 45 3.16 10.24 11.94
C THR A 45 2.63 10.71 10.60
N SER A 46 2.58 12.02 10.39
CA SER A 46 2.28 12.62 9.09
C SER A 46 3.53 13.19 8.47
N ASP A 47 3.79 12.85 7.20
CA ASP A 47 4.73 13.55 6.35
C ASP A 47 3.94 14.33 5.29
N ASN A 48 4.16 15.64 5.23
CA ASN A 48 3.43 16.54 4.35
C ASN A 48 4.43 17.19 3.41
N TRP A 49 4.13 17.17 2.11
CA TRP A 49 4.97 17.84 1.13
C TRP A 49 4.14 18.43 0.00
N ASN A 50 4.70 19.47 -0.61
CA ASN A 50 4.16 20.09 -1.79
C ASN A 50 4.98 19.64 -2.99
N SER A 51 4.32 19.23 -4.06
CA SER A 51 4.98 18.95 -5.32
C SER A 51 4.98 20.22 -6.16
N GLU A 52 6.10 20.94 -6.17
CA GLU A 52 6.27 22.18 -6.95
C GLU A 52 5.94 21.98 -8.44
N HIS A 53 6.19 20.77 -8.97
CA HIS A 53 6.00 20.46 -10.38
C HIS A 53 4.59 19.95 -10.71
N ALA A 54 3.90 19.32 -9.75
CA ALA A 54 2.54 18.82 -9.95
C ALA A 54 1.46 19.84 -9.50
N ASN A 55 1.85 20.88 -8.77
CA ASN A 55 0.95 21.85 -8.13
C ASN A 55 -0.09 21.15 -7.23
N ASP A 56 0.34 20.07 -6.57
CA ASP A 56 -0.44 19.24 -5.67
C ASP A 56 0.21 19.23 -4.28
N GLU A 57 -0.62 19.15 -3.25
CA GLU A 57 -0.19 18.96 -1.86
C GLU A 57 -0.52 17.54 -1.42
N TYR A 58 0.39 16.90 -0.71
CA TYR A 58 0.29 15.51 -0.29
C TYR A 58 0.44 15.38 1.21
N ILE A 59 -0.31 14.44 1.79
CA ILE A 59 -0.15 13.96 3.16
C ILE A 59 0.01 12.45 3.13
N CYS A 60 1.10 11.96 3.72
CA CYS A 60 1.31 10.56 4.03
C CYS A 60 1.08 10.35 5.53
N ILE A 61 0.12 9.49 5.88
CA ILE A 61 -0.10 9.08 7.28
C ILE A 61 0.45 7.68 7.46
N THR A 62 1.41 7.53 8.37
CA THR A 62 1.99 6.24 8.74
C THR A 62 1.58 5.89 10.16
N ALA A 63 1.08 4.67 10.36
CA ALA A 63 0.81 4.12 11.68
C ALA A 63 1.98 3.25 12.12
N HIS A 64 2.47 3.48 13.34
CA HIS A 64 3.45 2.65 14.03
C HIS A 64 2.75 2.05 15.23
N TRP A 65 2.86 0.74 15.44
CA TRP A 65 2.24 0.09 16.59
C TRP A 65 3.15 -0.96 17.21
N VAL A 66 2.89 -1.28 18.47
CA VAL A 66 3.51 -2.43 19.15
C VAL A 66 2.50 -3.56 19.17
N ASP A 67 2.84 -4.69 18.54
CA ASP A 67 2.03 -5.90 18.60
C ASP A 67 2.37 -6.74 19.84
N LYS A 68 1.80 -7.94 19.94
CA LYS A 68 1.94 -8.80 21.13
C LYS A 68 3.05 -9.85 20.99
N ASP A 69 3.69 -9.91 19.84
CA ASP A 69 4.68 -10.93 19.50
C ASP A 69 6.11 -10.45 19.83
#